data_AF-A0A3S0R097-F1
#
_entry.id   AF-A0A3S0R097-F1
#
_cell.length_a   1.000
_cell.length_b   1.000
_cell.length_c   1.000
_cell.angle_alpha   90.00
_cell.angle_beta   90.00
_cell.angle_gamma   90.00
#
_symmetry.space_group_name_H-M   'P 1'
#
loop_
_entity.id
_entity.type
_entity.pdbx_description
1 polymer ?
#
loop_
_entity_poly.entity_id
_entity_poly.type
_entity_poly.pdbx_seq_one_letter_code
_entity_poly.pdbx_strand_id
1 'polypeptide(L)'
;MCDTCGCALPDHRHAPERDARSIEVLEGLKTHNDRLAHHNRTHFDAAGVLVVNLMSSPGAGKTRLLEATIEALGGRHRLAVIEGDLETENDARRIRAKGIPAVQITTGSACHLDAAMVHEALPALPLEALDLLFIENVGNLVCPASFDLGQHANVTLLSTPEGDDKPLKYPVMFRASDLVLVTKSDLLEVLDDFAVDAVAAHVRRLACPAPVLEVSARAGRLDGWLHWLEARLEERRRPRFHPVPSTGDGHLLSRPRGLA
;
A
#
# COMPACT_ATOMS: atom_id res chain seq x y z
N MET A 1 0.42 -39.06 -40.14
CA MET A 1 0.22 -37.81 -40.89
C MET A 1 -0.44 -36.83 -39.94
N CYS A 2 0.14 -35.64 -39.80
CA CYS A 2 -0.45 -34.51 -39.11
C CYS A 2 -1.37 -33.80 -40.09
N ASP A 3 -2.62 -33.52 -39.70
CA ASP A 3 -3.58 -32.80 -40.55
C ASP A 3 -3.92 -31.40 -40.04
N THR A 4 -3.13 -30.77 -39.16
CA THR A 4 -3.30 -29.33 -38.91
C THR A 4 -2.10 -28.67 -38.22
N CYS A 5 -1.10 -28.25 -39.01
CA CYS A 5 0.02 -27.38 -38.62
C CYS A 5 1.25 -28.08 -38.03
N GLY A 6 2.09 -28.61 -38.92
CA GLY A 6 3.46 -29.00 -38.61
C GLY A 6 4.34 -27.79 -38.28
N CYS A 7 4.52 -27.52 -36.99
CA CYS A 7 5.63 -26.73 -36.46
C CYS A 7 6.28 -27.50 -35.30
N ALA A 8 7.54 -27.88 -35.50
CA ALA A 8 8.37 -28.52 -34.50
C ALA A 8 8.89 -27.47 -33.50
N LEU A 9 8.51 -27.61 -32.22
CA LEU A 9 9.25 -27.05 -31.08
C LEU A 9 9.30 -28.13 -29.98
N PRO A 10 10.45 -28.34 -29.31
CA PRO A 10 10.55 -29.30 -28.22
C PRO A 10 9.98 -28.73 -26.92
N ASP A 11 9.09 -29.51 -26.31
CA ASP A 11 8.92 -29.68 -24.86
C ASP A 11 8.59 -28.42 -24.02
N HIS A 12 7.38 -27.87 -24.20
CA HIS A 12 6.71 -27.16 -23.11
C HIS A 12 6.13 -28.19 -22.13
N ARG A 13 6.95 -28.64 -21.18
CA ARG A 13 6.47 -29.40 -20.03
C ARG A 13 5.49 -28.53 -19.24
N HIS A 14 4.24 -28.96 -19.28
CA HIS A 14 3.18 -28.80 -18.31
C HIS A 14 3.48 -27.85 -17.14
N ALA A 15 2.77 -26.73 -17.10
CA ALA A 15 2.47 -26.08 -15.83
C ALA A 15 1.83 -27.14 -14.91
N PRO A 16 2.25 -27.27 -13.63
CA PRO A 16 1.63 -28.21 -12.74
C PRO A 16 0.15 -27.83 -12.60
N GLU A 17 -0.74 -28.79 -12.83
CA GLU A 17 -2.14 -28.68 -12.48
C GLU A 17 -2.21 -28.22 -11.01
N ARG A 18 -2.76 -27.04 -10.77
CA ARG A 18 -2.99 -26.56 -9.41
C ARG A 18 -4.07 -27.46 -8.80
N ASP A 19 -3.65 -28.37 -7.93
CA ASP A 19 -4.54 -29.25 -7.17
C ASP A 19 -5.64 -28.43 -6.49
N ALA A 20 -6.91 -28.87 -6.59
CA ALA A 20 -8.06 -28.17 -6.03
C ALA A 20 -7.89 -27.90 -4.52
N ARG A 21 -7.21 -28.80 -3.81
CA ARG A 21 -6.85 -28.61 -2.39
C ARG A 21 -5.90 -27.43 -2.17
N SER A 22 -4.97 -27.19 -3.10
CA SER A 22 -4.06 -26.04 -3.03
C SER A 22 -4.81 -24.72 -3.25
N ILE A 23 -5.84 -24.72 -4.10
CA ILE A 23 -6.70 -23.56 -4.34
C ILE A 23 -7.53 -23.26 -3.08
N GLU A 24 -8.18 -24.26 -2.49
CA GLU A 24 -8.96 -24.10 -1.26
C GLU A 24 -8.12 -23.58 -0.08
N VAL A 25 -6.89 -24.09 0.09
CA VAL A 25 -5.97 -23.61 1.14
C VAL A 25 -5.56 -22.16 0.91
N LEU A 26 -5.21 -21.77 -0.32
CA LEU A 26 -4.85 -20.40 -0.64
C LEU A 26 -6.02 -19.42 -0.46
N GLU A 27 -7.24 -19.81 -0.86
CA GLU A 27 -8.46 -19.03 -0.64
C GLU A 27 -8.80 -18.90 0.84
N GLY A 28 -8.60 -19.98 1.63
CA GLY A 28 -8.76 -19.97 3.08
C GLY A 28 -7.79 -19.00 3.78
N LEU A 29 -6.50 -19.03 3.40
CA LEU A 29 -5.47 -18.12 3.93
C LEU A 29 -5.78 -16.66 3.57
N LYS A 30 -6.14 -16.38 2.31
CA LYS A 30 -6.52 -15.03 1.89
C LYS A 30 -7.75 -14.53 2.64
N THR A 31 -8.77 -15.36 2.79
CA THR A 31 -10.00 -15.02 3.53
C THR A 31 -9.69 -14.75 5.01
N HIS A 32 -8.75 -15.47 5.60
CA HIS A 32 -8.30 -15.22 6.96
C HIS A 32 -7.55 -13.88 7.07
N ASN A 33 -6.60 -13.60 6.17
CA ASN A 33 -5.89 -12.32 6.11
C ASN A 33 -6.87 -11.15 5.97
N ASP A 34 -7.83 -11.22 5.04
CA ASP A 34 -8.78 -10.14 4.77
C ASP A 34 -9.67 -9.83 6.00
N ARG A 35 -10.02 -10.86 6.80
CA ARG A 35 -10.74 -10.65 8.08
C ARG A 35 -9.89 -9.91 9.10
N LEU A 36 -8.62 -10.29 9.25
CA LEU A 36 -7.70 -9.59 10.16
C LEU A 36 -7.37 -8.18 9.67
N ALA A 37 -7.22 -7.98 8.37
CA ALA A 37 -7.02 -6.66 7.78
C ALA A 37 -8.21 -5.74 8.06
N HIS A 38 -9.44 -6.25 7.93
CA HIS A 38 -10.63 -5.51 8.30
C HIS A 38 -10.67 -5.16 9.80
N HIS A 39 -10.23 -6.09 10.65
CA HIS A 39 -10.14 -5.84 12.09
C HIS A 39 -9.10 -4.75 12.41
N ASN A 40 -7.90 -4.82 11.85
CA ASN A 40 -6.86 -3.78 11.97
C ASN A 40 -7.39 -2.42 11.53
N ARG A 41 -8.05 -2.37 10.37
CA ARG A 41 -8.66 -1.16 9.82
C ARG A 41 -9.70 -0.56 10.78
N THR A 42 -10.49 -1.39 11.46
CA THR A 42 -11.45 -0.92 12.47
C THR A 42 -10.76 -0.25 13.64
N HIS A 43 -9.64 -0.80 14.12
CA HIS A 43 -8.81 -0.16 15.16
C HIS A 43 -8.21 1.15 14.68
N PHE A 44 -7.68 1.19 13.47
CA PHE A 44 -7.10 2.42 12.91
C PHE A 44 -8.16 3.51 12.69
N ASP A 45 -9.37 3.15 12.26
CA ASP A 45 -10.51 4.06 12.12
C ASP A 45 -10.98 4.57 13.48
N ALA A 46 -11.08 3.71 14.49
CA ALA A 46 -11.44 4.10 15.86
C ALA A 46 -10.41 5.07 16.48
N ALA A 47 -9.12 4.86 16.24
CA ALA A 47 -8.04 5.71 16.74
C ALA A 47 -7.87 7.02 15.93
N GLY A 48 -8.50 7.17 14.76
CA GLY A 48 -8.33 8.35 13.92
C GLY A 48 -6.94 8.48 13.28
N VAL A 49 -6.11 7.42 13.28
CA VAL A 49 -4.75 7.40 12.72
C VAL A 49 -4.70 7.04 11.23
N LEU A 50 -4.16 7.91 10.37
CA LEU A 50 -3.97 7.59 8.96
C LEU A 50 -2.89 6.51 8.86
N VAL A 51 -3.13 5.46 8.07
CA VAL A 51 -2.19 4.33 7.93
C VAL A 51 -1.78 4.19 6.48
N VAL A 52 -0.48 4.28 6.21
CA VAL A 52 0.09 4.24 4.87
C VAL A 52 1.08 3.10 4.75
N ASN A 53 0.84 2.18 3.82
CA ASN A 53 1.73 1.06 3.51
C ASN A 53 2.70 1.46 2.39
N LEU A 54 4.00 1.44 2.68
CA LEU A 54 5.06 1.71 1.72
C LEU A 54 5.56 0.38 1.13
N MET A 55 5.43 0.22 -0.18
CA MET A 55 5.87 -0.98 -0.92
C MET A 55 6.88 -0.59 -2.00
N SER A 56 7.91 -1.42 -2.22
CA SER A 56 8.95 -1.12 -3.20
C SER A 56 9.83 -2.33 -3.49
N SER A 57 10.72 -2.23 -4.47
CA SER A 57 11.91 -3.10 -4.53
C SER A 57 12.84 -2.84 -3.34
N PRO A 58 13.75 -3.78 -3.00
CA PRO A 58 14.86 -3.50 -2.09
C PRO A 58 15.67 -2.28 -2.55
N GLY A 59 16.03 -1.40 -1.62
CA GLY A 59 16.87 -0.25 -1.92
C GLY A 59 16.20 0.91 -2.67
N ALA A 60 14.88 0.88 -2.91
CA ALA A 60 14.16 1.99 -3.54
C ALA A 60 14.06 3.25 -2.66
N GLY A 61 14.40 3.14 -1.37
CA GLY A 61 14.56 4.29 -0.47
C GLY A 61 13.40 4.55 0.50
N LYS A 62 12.60 3.54 0.85
CA LYS A 62 11.49 3.64 1.83
C LYS A 62 11.94 4.28 3.16
N THR A 63 12.94 3.70 3.83
CA THR A 63 13.43 4.25 5.10
C THR A 63 13.98 5.67 4.97
N ARG A 64 14.65 5.96 3.85
CA ARG A 64 15.20 7.31 3.61
C ARG A 64 14.09 8.33 3.37
N LEU A 65 13.02 7.94 2.68
CA LEU A 65 11.81 8.75 2.53
C LEU A 65 11.16 9.01 3.89
N LEU A 66 11.06 7.99 4.76
CA LEU A 66 10.53 8.14 6.11
C LEU A 66 11.37 9.11 6.95
N GLU A 67 12.70 8.93 6.99
CA GLU A 67 13.61 9.86 7.70
C GLU A 67 13.41 11.32 7.25
N ALA A 68 13.37 11.55 5.94
CA ALA A 68 13.22 12.89 5.38
C ALA A 68 11.80 13.45 5.62
N THR A 69 10.77 12.59 5.62
CA THR A 69 9.40 12.96 5.98
C THR A 69 9.31 13.39 7.44
N ILE A 70 9.93 12.64 8.36
CA ILE A 70 9.97 12.95 9.80
C ILE A 70 10.60 14.33 10.03
N GLU A 71 11.74 14.58 9.40
CA GLU A 71 12.43 15.87 9.48
C GLU A 71 11.56 17.01 8.93
N ALA A 72 10.99 16.84 7.74
CA ALA A 72 10.19 17.88 7.08
C ALA A 72 8.86 18.17 7.78
N LEU A 73 8.25 17.18 8.43
CA LEU A 73 7.04 17.40 9.21
C LEU A 73 7.31 18.16 10.51
N GLY A 74 8.54 18.13 11.04
CA GLY A 74 8.97 18.98 12.15
C GLY A 74 8.10 18.87 13.41
N GLY A 75 7.50 17.71 13.66
CA GLY A 75 6.60 17.48 14.81
C GLY A 75 5.17 18.03 14.64
N ARG A 76 4.79 18.53 13.45
CA ARG A 76 3.40 18.97 13.17
C ARG A 76 2.37 17.84 13.28
N HIS A 77 2.82 16.59 13.12
CA HIS A 77 2.02 15.38 13.24
C HIS A 77 2.72 14.36 14.13
N ARG A 78 1.94 13.69 14.98
CA ARG A 78 2.40 12.57 15.80
C ARG A 78 2.42 11.33 14.94
N LEU A 79 3.60 10.74 14.76
CA LEU A 79 3.78 9.64 13.83
C LEU A 79 4.52 8.46 14.46
N ALA A 80 4.25 7.26 13.96
CA ALA A 80 5.00 6.04 14.28
C ALA A 80 5.23 5.20 13.02
N VAL A 81 6.12 4.21 13.12
CA VAL A 81 6.45 3.30 12.02
C VAL A 81 6.40 1.84 12.47
N ILE A 82 5.81 0.98 11.65
CA ILE A 82 6.01 -0.47 11.69
C ILE A 82 7.00 -0.81 10.57
N GLU A 83 8.11 -1.42 10.93
CA GLU A 83 9.19 -1.80 10.01
C GLU A 83 9.14 -3.30 9.74
N GLY A 84 8.96 -3.71 8.49
CA GLY A 84 9.03 -5.09 8.05
C GLY A 84 10.34 -5.38 7.35
N ASP A 85 11.19 -6.20 7.98
CA ASP A 85 12.45 -6.69 7.40
C ASP A 85 12.60 -8.19 7.70
N LEU A 86 13.40 -8.89 6.89
CA LEU A 86 13.63 -10.31 7.01
C LEU A 86 14.32 -10.66 8.33
N GLU A 87 15.36 -9.90 8.70
CA GLU A 87 16.27 -10.29 9.79
C GLU A 87 16.80 -9.12 10.65
N THR A 88 16.88 -7.88 10.13
CA THR A 88 17.60 -6.80 10.82
C THR A 88 16.67 -5.76 11.46
N GLU A 89 17.11 -5.15 12.56
CA GLU A 89 16.43 -3.99 13.16
C GLU A 89 17.01 -2.64 12.68
N ASN A 90 17.75 -2.63 11.57
CA ASN A 90 18.53 -1.47 11.17
C ASN A 90 17.65 -0.25 10.89
N ASP A 91 16.55 -0.46 10.17
CA ASP A 91 15.65 0.61 9.77
C ASP A 91 14.84 1.12 10.96
N ALA A 92 14.31 0.23 11.81
CA ALA A 92 13.66 0.62 13.06
C ALA A 92 14.57 1.42 14.00
N ARG A 93 15.86 1.08 14.10
CA ARG A 93 16.83 1.86 14.88
C ARG A 93 17.05 3.26 14.31
N ARG A 94 17.13 3.38 12.98
CA ARG A 94 17.28 4.68 12.31
C ARG A 94 16.07 5.59 12.56
N ILE A 95 14.86 5.05 12.50
CA ILE A 95 13.64 5.79 12.81
C ILE A 95 13.61 6.20 14.29
N ARG A 96 13.91 5.27 15.22
CA ARG A 96 13.96 5.60 16.66
C ARG A 96 15.00 6.67 16.99
N ALA A 97 16.14 6.70 16.29
CA ALA A 97 17.15 7.73 16.45
C ALA A 97 16.66 9.14 16.07
N LYS A 98 15.54 9.26 15.33
CA LYS A 98 14.84 10.52 15.04
C LYS A 98 13.79 10.89 16.09
N GLY A 99 13.67 10.12 17.19
CA GLY A 99 12.68 10.34 18.25
C GLY A 99 11.29 9.83 17.91
N ILE A 100 11.17 8.96 16.92
CA ILE A 100 9.89 8.43 16.44
C ILE A 100 9.71 6.99 16.95
N PRO A 101 8.55 6.63 17.53
CA PRO A 101 8.24 5.24 17.87
C PRO A 101 8.30 4.35 16.63
N ALA A 102 9.11 3.29 16.67
CA ALA A 102 9.16 2.29 15.61
C ALA A 102 9.19 0.87 16.18
N VAL A 103 8.31 0.02 15.65
CA VAL A 103 8.20 -1.40 15.99
C VAL A 103 8.77 -2.22 14.83
N GLN A 104 9.74 -3.07 15.12
CA GLN A 104 10.27 -4.01 14.13
C GLN A 104 9.40 -5.26 14.10
N ILE A 105 9.08 -5.73 12.89
CA ILE A 105 8.59 -7.07 12.60
C ILE A 105 9.69 -7.78 11.83
N THR A 106 10.23 -8.85 12.42
CA THR A 106 11.17 -9.75 11.74
C THR A 106 10.35 -10.84 11.04
N THR A 107 10.30 -10.80 9.71
CA THR A 107 9.47 -11.73 8.93
C THR A 107 10.11 -13.10 8.74
N GLY A 108 11.38 -13.25 9.12
CA GLY A 108 12.17 -14.46 8.91
C GLY A 108 12.34 -14.73 7.42
N SER A 109 11.64 -15.74 6.91
CA SER A 109 11.66 -16.09 5.48
C SER A 109 10.50 -15.49 4.67
N ALA A 110 9.54 -14.82 5.32
CA ALA A 110 8.38 -14.27 4.61
C ALA A 110 8.74 -13.01 3.80
N CYS A 111 8.30 -12.99 2.54
CA CYS A 111 8.62 -11.97 1.55
C CYS A 111 7.72 -10.72 1.59
N HIS A 112 6.86 -10.60 2.60
CA HIS A 112 5.87 -9.54 2.80
C HIS A 112 5.43 -9.52 4.28
N LEU A 113 4.79 -8.42 4.68
CA LEU A 113 3.95 -8.36 5.89
C LEU A 113 2.53 -8.82 5.57
N ASP A 114 1.88 -9.48 6.52
CA ASP A 114 0.45 -9.79 6.49
C ASP A 114 -0.32 -9.07 7.62
N ALA A 115 -1.65 -9.18 7.62
CA ALA A 115 -2.48 -8.51 8.61
C ALA A 115 -2.26 -9.04 10.05
N ALA A 116 -1.90 -10.30 10.23
CA ALA A 116 -1.65 -10.88 11.55
C ALA A 116 -0.38 -10.28 12.17
N MET A 117 0.70 -10.21 11.39
CA MET A 117 1.95 -9.57 11.81
C MET A 117 1.74 -8.11 12.21
N VAL A 118 0.97 -7.36 11.43
CA VAL A 118 0.64 -5.96 11.76
C VAL A 118 -0.22 -5.89 13.02
N HIS A 119 -1.20 -6.79 13.18
CA HIS A 119 -2.06 -6.86 14.35
C HIS A 119 -1.25 -7.05 15.64
N GLU A 120 -0.29 -7.98 15.62
CA GLU A 120 0.58 -8.29 16.75
C GLU A 120 1.49 -7.13 17.15
N ALA A 121 1.85 -6.26 16.20
CA ALA A 121 2.66 -5.07 16.45
C ALA A 121 1.86 -3.90 17.08
N LEU A 122 0.52 -3.87 16.92
CA LEU A 122 -0.31 -2.74 17.35
C LEU A 122 -0.23 -2.42 18.85
N PRO A 123 -0.23 -3.40 19.79
CA PRO A 123 -0.19 -3.11 21.23
C PRO A 123 1.07 -2.36 21.69
N ALA A 124 2.15 -2.38 20.90
CA ALA A 124 3.38 -1.66 21.19
C ALA A 124 3.35 -0.17 20.76
N LEU A 125 2.28 0.26 20.09
CA LEU A 125 2.11 1.61 19.58
C LEU A 125 1.00 2.37 20.32
N PRO A 126 1.18 3.65 20.64
CA PRO A 126 0.15 4.47 21.26
C PRO A 126 -0.83 4.99 20.19
N LEU A 127 -1.59 4.09 19.54
CA LEU A 127 -2.38 4.39 18.34
C LEU A 127 -3.31 5.61 18.47
N GLU A 128 -3.96 5.79 19.61
CA GLU A 128 -4.89 6.90 19.88
C GLU A 128 -4.17 8.25 20.00
N ALA A 129 -2.85 8.22 20.19
CA ALA A 129 -2.00 9.40 20.24
C ALA A 129 -1.29 9.68 18.91
N LEU A 130 -1.61 8.96 17.83
CA LEU A 130 -0.99 9.14 16.52
C LEU A 130 -1.94 9.81 15.54
N ASP A 131 -1.38 10.64 14.67
CA ASP A 131 -2.07 11.16 13.50
C ASP A 131 -1.74 10.31 12.25
N LEU A 132 -0.54 9.73 12.20
CA LEU A 132 0.01 8.99 11.07
C LEU A 132 0.77 7.73 11.53
N LEU A 133 0.53 6.61 10.86
CA LEU A 133 1.28 5.37 11.01
C LEU A 133 1.77 4.94 9.64
N PHE A 134 3.08 4.82 9.48
CA PHE A 134 3.66 4.19 8.30
C PHE A 134 3.88 2.70 8.57
N ILE A 135 3.57 1.88 7.58
CA ILE A 135 4.01 0.49 7.52
C ILE A 135 5.06 0.43 6.41
N GLU A 136 6.33 0.32 6.76
CA GLU A 136 7.38 0.02 5.79
C GLU A 136 7.37 -1.49 5.52
N ASN A 137 6.84 -1.89 4.36
CA ASN A 137 6.76 -3.31 4.01
C ASN A 137 8.13 -3.85 3.59
N VAL A 138 8.23 -5.18 3.51
CA VAL A 138 9.43 -5.85 2.98
C VAL A 138 9.69 -5.37 1.54
N GLY A 139 10.96 -5.16 1.20
CA GLY A 139 11.37 -4.78 -0.15
C GLY A 139 11.06 -5.88 -1.17
N ASN A 140 9.88 -5.83 -1.79
CA ASN A 140 9.42 -6.76 -2.80
C ASN A 140 8.28 -6.15 -3.65
N LEU A 141 8.37 -6.22 -4.98
CA LEU A 141 7.33 -5.75 -5.91
C LEU A 141 6.29 -6.82 -6.30
N VAL A 142 6.32 -8.00 -5.67
CA VAL A 142 5.42 -9.11 -5.99
C VAL A 142 4.52 -9.47 -4.81
N CYS A 143 5.09 -10.01 -3.73
CA CYS A 143 4.30 -10.56 -2.62
C CYS A 143 3.38 -9.52 -1.94
N PRO A 144 3.86 -8.32 -1.55
CA PRO A 144 3.08 -7.41 -0.70
C PRO A 144 1.78 -6.92 -1.34
N ALA A 145 1.72 -6.88 -2.68
CA ALA A 145 0.53 -6.43 -3.41
C ALA A 145 -0.71 -7.32 -3.22
N SER A 146 -0.53 -8.54 -2.69
CA SER A 146 -1.62 -9.52 -2.51
C SER A 146 -2.17 -9.57 -1.08
N PHE A 147 -1.62 -8.79 -0.15
CA PHE A 147 -1.98 -8.84 1.27
C PHE A 147 -2.46 -7.47 1.76
N ASP A 148 -3.75 -7.38 2.07
CA ASP A 148 -4.28 -6.23 2.82
C ASP A 148 -3.81 -6.32 4.28
N LEU A 149 -3.35 -5.22 4.86
CA LEU A 149 -2.91 -5.10 6.25
C LEU A 149 -3.91 -4.29 7.10
N GLY A 150 -4.93 -3.71 6.46
CA GLY A 150 -5.85 -2.75 7.06
C GLY A 150 -5.47 -1.28 6.79
N GLN A 151 -4.40 -1.03 6.02
CA GLN A 151 -3.91 0.30 5.67
C GLN A 151 -4.93 1.10 4.85
N HIS A 152 -4.94 2.43 5.01
CA HIS A 152 -5.83 3.31 4.26
C HIS A 152 -5.33 3.63 2.86
N ALA A 153 -4.01 3.63 2.68
CA ALA A 153 -3.41 3.90 1.39
C ALA A 153 -2.17 3.03 1.16
N ASN A 154 -2.01 2.61 -0.07
CA ASN A 154 -0.82 1.94 -0.60
C ASN A 154 0.02 2.95 -1.40
N VAL A 155 1.28 3.10 -1.04
CA VAL A 155 2.23 3.94 -1.78
C VAL A 155 3.34 3.06 -2.31
N THR A 156 3.49 3.03 -3.63
CA THR A 156 4.54 2.24 -4.29
C THR A 156 5.69 3.14 -4.67
N LEU A 157 6.90 2.84 -4.19
CA LEU A 157 8.12 3.51 -4.60
C LEU A 157 8.75 2.75 -5.78
N LEU A 158 9.10 3.50 -6.82
CA LEU A 158 9.89 3.06 -7.96
C LEU A 158 11.12 3.96 -8.03
N SER A 159 12.32 3.45 -7.74
CA SER A 159 13.51 4.28 -7.87
C SER A 159 13.98 4.40 -9.31
N THR A 160 14.50 5.57 -9.68
CA THR A 160 14.99 5.84 -11.03
C THR A 160 15.98 4.80 -11.58
N PRO A 161 16.93 4.24 -10.79
CA PRO A 161 17.85 3.21 -11.30
C PRO A 161 17.19 1.86 -11.60
N GLU A 162 15.92 1.66 -11.22
CA GLU A 162 15.21 0.44 -11.55
C GLU A 162 14.73 0.45 -13.01
N GLY A 163 14.54 1.61 -13.64
CA GLY A 163 13.98 1.74 -14.99
C GLY A 163 12.45 1.96 -15.00
N ASP A 164 11.96 2.65 -16.04
CA ASP A 164 10.58 3.12 -16.15
C ASP A 164 9.55 2.07 -16.64
N ASP A 165 10.03 0.88 -17.02
CA ASP A 165 9.23 -0.25 -17.51
C ASP A 165 8.56 -1.08 -16.39
N LYS A 166 8.94 -0.82 -15.13
CA LYS A 166 8.53 -1.62 -13.96
C LYS A 166 7.02 -1.71 -13.75
N PRO A 167 6.19 -0.69 -14.02
CA PRO A 167 4.75 -0.86 -13.88
C PRO A 167 4.20 -2.01 -14.73
N LEU A 168 4.65 -2.16 -15.98
CA LEU A 168 4.19 -3.25 -16.84
C LEU A 168 4.74 -4.62 -16.41
N LYS A 169 5.92 -4.66 -15.80
CA LYS A 169 6.54 -5.90 -15.28
C LYS A 169 5.91 -6.37 -13.98
N TYR A 170 5.40 -5.46 -13.14
CA TYR A 170 4.80 -5.76 -11.84
C TYR A 170 3.36 -5.24 -11.72
N PRO A 171 2.46 -5.62 -12.65
CA PRO A 171 1.16 -4.97 -12.78
C PRO A 171 0.27 -5.08 -11.54
N VAL A 172 0.39 -6.17 -10.77
CA VAL A 172 -0.38 -6.37 -9.53
C VAL A 172 -0.02 -5.32 -8.48
N MET A 173 1.27 -5.03 -8.31
CA MET A 173 1.75 -3.99 -7.37
C MET A 173 1.22 -2.61 -7.74
N PHE A 174 1.42 -2.20 -8.99
CA PHE A 174 1.04 -0.86 -9.43
C PHE A 174 -0.47 -0.64 -9.55
N ARG A 175 -1.27 -1.71 -9.71
CA ARG A 175 -2.74 -1.64 -9.61
C ARG A 175 -3.23 -1.47 -8.19
N ALA A 176 -2.47 -1.93 -7.20
CA ALA A 176 -2.83 -1.81 -5.79
C ALA A 176 -2.45 -0.46 -5.18
N SER A 177 -1.68 0.37 -5.88
CA SER A 177 -1.19 1.67 -5.40
C SER A 177 -2.26 2.77 -5.46
N ASP A 178 -2.34 3.58 -4.41
CA ASP A 178 -3.06 4.85 -4.37
C ASP A 178 -2.18 6.04 -4.78
N LEU A 179 -0.85 5.85 -4.73
CA LEU A 179 0.16 6.79 -5.18
C LEU A 179 1.40 6.02 -5.63
N VAL A 180 2.03 6.48 -6.71
CA VAL A 180 3.36 6.01 -7.13
C VAL A 180 4.37 7.13 -6.93
N LEU A 181 5.46 6.84 -6.24
CA LEU A 181 6.58 7.75 -6.05
C LEU A 181 7.77 7.32 -6.91
N VAL A 182 8.20 8.17 -7.83
CA VAL A 182 9.47 8.03 -8.53
C VAL A 182 10.58 8.57 -7.63
N THR A 183 11.29 7.67 -6.96
CA THR A 183 12.30 8.04 -5.96
C THR A 183 13.69 8.17 -6.55
N LYS A 184 14.58 8.88 -5.83
CA LYS A 184 15.93 9.22 -6.32
C LYS A 184 15.87 10.04 -7.61
N SER A 185 14.88 10.96 -7.70
CA SER A 185 14.72 11.82 -8.88
C SER A 185 15.88 12.78 -9.09
N ASP A 186 16.78 12.96 -8.11
CA ASP A 186 18.06 13.65 -8.29
C ASP A 186 18.98 12.97 -9.30
N LEU A 187 18.77 11.68 -9.58
CA LEU A 187 19.55 10.94 -10.57
C LEU A 187 19.05 11.13 -12.01
N LEU A 188 17.88 11.76 -12.23
CA LEU A 188 17.38 12.04 -13.58
C LEU A 188 18.28 12.99 -14.36
N GLU A 189 19.14 13.75 -13.66
CA GLU A 189 20.14 14.63 -14.30
C GLU A 189 21.26 13.84 -14.99
N VAL A 190 21.44 12.55 -14.65
CA VAL A 190 22.52 11.69 -15.17
C VAL A 190 22.01 10.39 -15.80
N LEU A 191 20.76 10.00 -15.55
CA LEU A 191 20.12 8.85 -16.19
C LEU A 191 19.34 9.32 -17.42
N ASP A 192 19.85 9.01 -18.60
CA ASP A 192 19.24 9.37 -19.89
C ASP A 192 18.25 8.32 -20.42
N ASP A 193 18.10 7.20 -19.71
CA ASP A 193 17.26 6.05 -20.07
C ASP A 193 15.99 5.89 -19.21
N PHE A 194 15.65 6.90 -18.40
CA PHE A 194 14.45 6.91 -17.56
C PHE A 194 13.54 8.10 -17.86
N ALA A 195 12.26 7.83 -18.16
CA ALA A 195 11.26 8.87 -18.33
C ALA A 195 10.11 8.75 -17.31
N VAL A 196 9.92 9.79 -16.49
CA VAL A 196 8.82 9.87 -15.50
C VAL A 196 7.45 9.79 -16.19
N ASP A 197 7.30 10.45 -17.35
CA ASP A 197 6.08 10.40 -18.16
C ASP A 197 5.79 8.98 -18.69
N ALA A 198 6.83 8.17 -18.96
CA ALA A 198 6.66 6.78 -19.36
C ALA A 198 6.11 5.94 -18.20
N VAL A 199 6.58 6.16 -16.97
CA VAL A 199 6.01 5.53 -15.77
C VAL A 199 4.54 5.88 -15.64
N ALA A 200 4.17 7.16 -15.75
CA ALA A 200 2.79 7.60 -15.67
C ALA A 200 1.91 6.97 -16.76
N ALA A 201 2.39 6.92 -18.01
CA ALA A 201 1.70 6.25 -19.11
C ALA A 201 1.53 4.75 -18.84
N HIS A 202 2.55 4.07 -18.32
CA HIS A 202 2.48 2.65 -17.97
C HIS A 202 1.48 2.37 -16.85
N VAL A 203 1.48 3.17 -15.77
CA VAL A 203 0.49 3.07 -14.68
C VAL A 203 -0.93 3.26 -15.22
N ARG A 204 -1.15 4.24 -16.09
CA ARG A 204 -2.46 4.47 -16.73
C ARG A 204 -2.89 3.31 -17.62
N ARG A 205 -1.96 2.70 -18.38
CA ARG A 205 -2.23 1.50 -19.20
C ARG A 205 -2.69 0.30 -18.37
N LEU A 206 -2.35 0.24 -17.08
CA LEU A 206 -2.85 -0.79 -16.17
C LEU A 206 -4.26 -0.52 -15.63
N ALA A 207 -4.91 0.55 -16.10
CA ALA A 207 -6.15 1.10 -15.57
C ALA A 207 -6.05 1.54 -14.10
N CYS A 208 -4.85 1.93 -13.65
CA CYS A 208 -4.63 2.49 -12.32
C CYS A 208 -4.71 4.03 -12.38
N PRO A 209 -5.59 4.66 -11.58
CA PRO A 209 -5.72 6.12 -11.59
C PRO A 209 -4.68 6.84 -10.71
N ALA A 210 -3.81 6.10 -10.02
CA ALA A 210 -2.84 6.64 -9.07
C ALA A 210 -1.99 7.76 -9.71
N PRO A 211 -1.83 8.90 -9.00
CA PRO A 211 -0.87 9.91 -9.42
C PRO A 211 0.56 9.34 -9.34
N VAL A 212 1.42 9.86 -10.21
CA VAL A 212 2.86 9.59 -10.21
C VAL A 212 3.56 10.89 -9.83
N LEU A 213 4.35 10.88 -8.76
CA LEU A 213 5.06 12.06 -8.26
C LEU A 213 6.55 11.75 -8.15
N GLU A 214 7.38 12.73 -8.47
CA GLU A 214 8.82 12.65 -8.25
C GLU A 214 9.18 13.00 -6.81
N VAL A 215 10.18 12.31 -6.26
CA VAL A 215 10.70 12.60 -4.93
C VAL A 215 12.21 12.36 -4.85
N SER A 216 12.92 13.27 -4.19
CA SER A 216 14.30 13.05 -3.79
C SER A 216 14.49 13.42 -2.33
N ALA A 217 14.51 12.39 -1.47
CA ALA A 217 14.84 12.54 -0.06
C ALA A 217 16.30 12.99 0.16
N ARG A 218 17.19 12.78 -0.82
CA ARG A 218 18.57 13.27 -0.76
C ARG A 218 18.64 14.77 -1.04
N ALA A 219 17.94 15.24 -2.08
CA ALA A 219 17.91 16.65 -2.47
C ALA A 219 16.87 17.48 -1.71
N GLY A 220 16.11 16.88 -0.77
CA GLY A 220 15.05 17.54 -0.01
C GLY A 220 13.80 17.88 -0.82
N ARG A 221 13.65 17.36 -2.05
CA ARG A 221 12.49 17.58 -2.91
C ARG A 221 11.36 16.64 -2.50
N LEU A 222 10.54 17.08 -1.55
CA LEU A 222 9.45 16.30 -0.94
C LEU A 222 8.05 16.92 -1.12
N ASP A 223 7.93 18.10 -1.72
CA ASP A 223 6.72 18.92 -1.66
C ASP A 223 5.45 18.19 -2.13
N GLY A 224 5.52 17.51 -3.30
CA GLY A 224 4.38 16.76 -3.83
C GLY A 224 3.95 15.60 -2.91
N TRP A 225 4.92 14.91 -2.31
CA TRP A 225 4.65 13.83 -1.36
C TRP A 225 4.01 14.35 -0.07
N LEU A 226 4.56 15.43 0.50
CA LEU A 226 4.03 16.04 1.72
C LEU A 226 2.64 16.62 1.49
N HIS A 227 2.41 17.26 0.34
CA HIS A 227 1.09 17.78 -0.03
C HIS A 227 0.05 16.65 -0.14
N TRP A 228 0.40 15.53 -0.77
CA TRP A 228 -0.48 14.37 -0.85
C TRP A 228 -0.79 13.80 0.54
N LEU A 229 0.21 13.67 1.41
CA LEU A 229 0.02 13.22 2.79
C LEU A 229 -0.90 14.15 3.59
N GLU A 230 -0.67 15.45 3.52
CA GLU A 230 -1.49 16.46 4.21
C GLU A 230 -2.94 16.42 3.70
N ALA A 231 -3.16 16.25 2.39
CA ALA A 231 -4.50 16.09 1.83
C ALA A 231 -5.21 14.84 2.39
N ARG A 232 -4.50 13.69 2.49
CA ARG A 232 -5.06 12.47 3.10
C ARG A 232 -5.36 12.61 4.58
N LEU A 233 -4.51 13.30 5.33
CA LEU A 233 -4.74 13.60 6.75
C LEU A 233 -5.98 14.48 6.92
N GLU A 234 -6.14 15.50 6.08
CA GLU A 234 -7.31 16.39 6.10
C GLU A 234 -8.60 15.65 5.73
N GLU A 235 -8.58 14.82 4.67
CA GLU A 235 -9.71 13.96 4.29
C GLU A 235 -10.19 13.10 5.47
N ARG A 236 -9.26 12.62 6.29
CA ARG A 236 -9.56 11.73 7.41
C ARG A 236 -10.04 12.46 8.66
N ARG A 237 -9.65 13.73 8.84
CA ARG A 237 -10.13 14.62 9.91
C ARG A 237 -11.55 15.13 9.66
N ARG A 238 -12.00 15.15 8.39
CA ARG A 238 -13.36 15.59 8.07
C ARG A 238 -14.39 14.66 8.72
N PRO A 239 -15.40 15.19 9.43
CA PRO A 239 -16.45 14.37 10.01
C PRO A 239 -17.18 13.62 8.92
N ARG A 240 -17.17 12.28 8.98
CA ARG A 240 -17.97 11.45 8.08
C ARG A 240 -19.45 11.72 8.42
N PHE A 241 -20.15 12.43 7.52
CA PHE A 241 -21.59 12.61 7.66
C PHE A 241 -22.25 11.25 7.45
N HIS A 242 -22.72 10.61 8.53
CA HIS A 242 -23.62 9.48 8.42
C HIS A 242 -25.02 10.01 8.18
N PRO A 243 -25.61 9.85 6.98
CA PRO A 243 -27.03 10.13 6.82
C PRO A 243 -27.79 9.21 7.77
N VAL A 244 -28.50 9.81 8.73
CA VAL A 244 -29.45 9.09 9.58
C VAL A 244 -30.47 8.45 8.62
N PRO A 245 -30.70 7.12 8.68
CA PRO A 245 -31.74 6.51 7.88
C PRO A 245 -33.05 7.22 8.22
N SER A 246 -33.71 7.81 7.23
CA SER A 246 -35.04 8.35 7.43
C SER A 246 -35.90 7.19 7.92
N THR A 247 -36.34 7.24 9.18
CA THR A 247 -37.45 6.41 9.67
C THR A 247 -38.69 6.89 8.94
N GLY A 248 -38.83 6.43 7.70
CA GLY A 248 -40.05 6.54 6.94
C GLY A 248 -41.06 5.62 7.59
N ASP A 249 -41.78 6.14 8.58
CA ASP A 249 -43.10 5.63 8.94
C ASP A 249 -43.96 5.78 7.68
N GLY A 250 -43.95 4.74 6.86
CA GLY A 250 -44.91 4.49 5.81
C GLY A 250 -46.26 4.22 6.46
N HIS A 251 -46.87 5.25 7.04
CA HIS A 251 -48.28 5.21 7.37
C HIS A 251 -49.02 5.13 6.04
N LEU A 252 -49.45 3.90 5.70
CA LEU A 252 -50.48 3.65 4.72
C LEU A 252 -51.70 4.50 5.08
N LEU A 253 -51.84 5.65 4.42
CA LEU A 253 -53.14 6.31 4.31
C LEU A 253 -53.96 5.50 3.31
N SER A 254 -54.69 4.53 3.87
CA SER A 254 -55.81 3.87 3.24
C SER A 254 -56.79 4.91 2.71
N ARG A 255 -56.90 4.99 1.39
CA ARG A 255 -58.01 5.70 0.74
C ARG A 255 -59.33 5.02 1.11
N PRO A 256 -60.33 5.73 1.66
CA PRO A 256 -61.65 5.14 1.83
C PRO A 256 -62.31 5.02 0.44
N ARG A 257 -62.79 3.82 0.14
CA ARG A 257 -63.78 3.58 -0.91
C ARG A 257 -65.16 3.98 -0.38
N GLY A 258 -65.90 4.77 -1.16
CA GLY A 258 -67.34 5.01 -1.00
C GLY A 258 -67.77 6.25 -1.78
N LEU A 259 -68.38 6.10 -2.97
CA LEU A 259 -69.83 5.94 -3.21
C LEU A 259 -70.60 7.27 -3.18
N ALA A 260 -70.71 7.90 -4.36
CA ALA A 260 -71.94 8.39 -5.01
C ALA A 260 -71.57 8.98 -6.38
#